data_AF-A0A9E3ARF7-F1
#
_entry.id   AF-A0A9E3ARF7-F1
#
_cell.length_a   1.000
_cell.length_b   1.000
_cell.length_c   1.000
_cell.angle_alpha   90.00
_cell.angle_beta   90.00
_cell.angle_gamma   90.00
#
_symmetry.space_group_name_H-M   'P 1'
#
loop_
_entity.id
_entity.type
_entity.pdbx_description
1 polymer ?
#
loop_
_entity_poly.entity_id
_entity_poly.type
_entity_poly.pdbx_seq_one_letter_code
_entity_poly.pdbx_strand_id
1 'polypeptide(L)'
;MHFENRQVSTAGELQAAIGDADVRHIAVSATIADLPTLRLLPGHTLTGSGAQSRLRFAAGRDGLQLSANNRIEGLQLITDPDQRAVFNDTGVERLGRLVLRDLVVTGRVQILARDRVRSGHVEIEDLYIERADARGSDERPKGYGVEVIPGAFTLWNQHSDRAVTITAELIGLSAGRAGAPVRGSGIFVAGGGDSGGRLIARRLETGAVYSDGGIAPGTPDRITGGVFVVSGAYVDNVRNHGAVTTYGPNDMVLDNWGTVGCWIAGDKVTSYGPSGIGFVNFGRVDMLKAKAPIETFGQGARGFNVYAGTVRQAEFERVVTHADGAVGIQISQPVGEIAVRRGLETYGGVGESLV
;
A
#
# COMPACT_ATOMS: atom_id res chain seq x y z
N MET A 1 22.97 30.58 -5.74
CA MET A 1 22.14 30.35 -6.94
C MET A 1 20.74 30.81 -6.62
N HIS A 2 20.18 31.72 -7.42
CA HIS A 2 18.76 32.06 -7.35
C HIS A 2 18.02 31.00 -8.16
N PHE A 3 17.12 30.27 -7.51
CA PHE A 3 16.25 29.33 -8.21
C PHE A 3 14.93 30.02 -8.55
N GLU A 4 14.44 29.78 -9.75
CA GLU A 4 13.19 30.37 -10.19
C GLU A 4 11.98 29.55 -9.73
N ASN A 5 10.91 30.28 -9.40
CA ASN A 5 9.57 29.75 -9.21
C ASN A 5 8.76 30.03 -10.48
N ARG A 6 8.14 29.02 -11.06
CA ARG A 6 7.40 29.14 -12.33
C ARG A 6 5.97 28.65 -12.16
N GLN A 7 5.01 29.52 -12.43
CA GLN A 7 3.61 29.13 -12.54
C GLN A 7 3.33 28.62 -13.95
N VAL A 8 2.57 27.53 -14.06
CA VAL A 8 2.22 26.89 -15.33
C VAL A 8 0.73 26.59 -15.38
N SER A 9 0.20 26.62 -16.60
CA SER A 9 -1.22 26.42 -16.92
C SER A 9 -1.44 25.61 -18.19
N THR A 10 -0.39 25.38 -18.99
CA THR A 10 -0.44 24.59 -20.23
C THR A 10 0.59 23.46 -20.25
N ALA A 11 0.40 22.48 -21.14
CA ALA A 11 1.32 21.36 -21.28
C ALA A 11 2.72 21.81 -21.72
N GLY A 12 2.81 22.77 -22.65
CA GLY A 12 4.09 23.32 -23.11
C GLY A 12 4.85 24.04 -22.01
N GLU A 13 4.16 24.85 -21.20
CA GLU A 13 4.76 25.53 -20.04
C GLU A 13 5.28 24.53 -19.00
N LEU A 14 4.50 23.50 -18.69
CA LEU A 14 4.89 22.46 -17.73
C LEU A 14 6.10 21.68 -18.22
N GLN A 15 6.12 21.26 -19.49
CA GLN A 15 7.26 20.54 -20.07
C GLN A 15 8.52 21.40 -20.09
N ALA A 16 8.40 22.68 -20.46
CA ALA A 16 9.52 23.61 -20.44
C ALA A 16 10.06 23.81 -19.01
N ALA A 17 9.18 23.98 -18.01
CA ALA A 17 9.57 24.15 -16.61
C ALA A 17 10.25 22.90 -16.02
N ILE A 18 9.77 21.70 -16.37
CA ILE A 18 10.36 20.43 -15.91
C ILE A 18 11.70 20.13 -16.62
N GLY A 19 11.90 20.63 -17.84
CA GLY A 19 13.18 20.51 -18.55
C GLY A 19 14.25 21.51 -18.07
N ASP A 20 13.87 22.51 -17.28
CA ASP A 20 14.72 23.63 -16.87
C ASP A 20 15.36 23.35 -15.50
N ALA A 21 16.70 23.28 -15.47
CA ALA A 21 17.46 23.00 -14.26
C ALA A 21 17.53 24.20 -13.29
N ASP A 22 17.25 25.41 -13.78
CA ASP A 22 17.27 26.64 -12.97
C ASP A 22 15.92 26.89 -12.29
N VAL A 23 14.85 26.23 -12.77
CA VAL A 23 13.54 26.18 -12.10
C VAL A 23 13.56 25.12 -11.01
N ARG A 24 13.12 25.49 -9.81
CA ARG A 24 12.96 24.52 -8.69
C ARG A 24 11.53 24.31 -8.26
N HIS A 25 10.71 25.34 -8.32
CA HIS A 25 9.32 25.26 -7.87
C HIS A 25 8.41 25.52 -9.05
N ILE A 26 7.56 24.55 -9.36
CA ILE A 26 6.63 24.57 -10.47
C ILE A 26 5.23 24.55 -9.88
N ALA A 27 4.48 25.64 -10.05
CA ALA A 27 3.14 25.80 -9.51
C ALA A 27 2.11 25.58 -10.62
N VAL A 28 1.37 24.48 -10.56
CA VAL A 28 0.30 24.13 -11.51
C VAL A 28 -0.97 24.86 -11.10
N SER A 29 -1.47 25.74 -11.96
CA SER A 29 -2.63 26.60 -11.67
C SER A 29 -3.91 26.24 -12.43
N ALA A 30 -3.84 25.22 -13.29
CA ALA A 30 -4.96 24.79 -14.12
C ALA A 30 -5.02 23.26 -14.23
N THR A 31 -6.07 22.77 -14.89
CA THR A 31 -6.09 21.39 -15.40
C THR A 31 -5.30 21.33 -16.70
N ILE A 32 -4.25 20.52 -16.72
CA ILE A 32 -3.38 20.31 -17.88
C ILE A 32 -3.57 18.86 -18.36
N ALA A 33 -3.96 18.69 -19.62
CA ALA A 33 -4.32 17.40 -20.19
C ALA A 33 -3.35 16.94 -21.28
N ASP A 34 -3.53 15.68 -21.69
CA ASP A 34 -2.78 15.00 -22.75
C ASP A 34 -1.25 15.05 -22.54
N LEU A 35 -0.84 14.98 -21.28
CA LEU A 35 0.56 15.00 -20.89
C LEU A 35 1.25 13.68 -21.25
N PRO A 36 2.50 13.72 -21.76
CA PRO A 36 3.36 12.55 -21.76
C PRO A 36 3.78 12.24 -20.32
N THR A 37 4.44 11.10 -20.12
CA THR A 37 5.16 10.83 -18.87
C THR A 37 6.21 11.92 -18.62
N LEU A 38 6.21 12.50 -17.43
CA LEU A 38 7.07 13.63 -17.09
C LEU A 38 8.10 13.19 -16.05
N ARG A 39 9.37 13.48 -16.31
CA ARG A 39 10.46 13.19 -15.37
C ARG A 39 10.88 14.45 -14.63
N LEU A 40 10.71 14.48 -13.31
CA LEU A 40 11.16 15.59 -12.48
C LEU A 40 12.68 15.52 -12.28
N LEU A 41 13.36 16.64 -12.48
CA LEU A 41 14.80 16.75 -12.21
C LEU A 41 15.06 16.72 -10.70
N PRO A 42 16.29 16.38 -10.26
CA PRO A 42 16.60 16.32 -8.84
C PRO A 42 16.28 17.65 -8.15
N GLY A 43 15.55 17.61 -7.03
CA GLY A 43 15.17 18.78 -6.24
C GLY A 43 14.02 19.63 -6.79
N HIS A 44 13.35 19.18 -7.86
CA HIS A 44 12.11 19.82 -8.33
C HIS A 44 10.97 19.61 -7.33
N THR A 45 10.22 20.69 -7.10
CA THR A 45 8.97 20.74 -6.36
C THR A 45 7.84 21.08 -7.32
N LEU A 46 6.79 20.26 -7.37
CA LEU A 46 5.61 20.45 -8.18
C LEU A 46 4.39 20.62 -7.26
N THR A 47 3.77 21.79 -7.24
CA THR A 47 2.67 22.12 -6.34
C THR A 47 1.40 22.50 -7.09
N GLY A 48 0.25 22.13 -6.56
CA GLY A 48 -1.03 22.68 -7.01
C GLY A 48 -1.30 24.03 -6.35
N SER A 49 -1.68 25.03 -7.15
CA SER A 49 -2.08 26.36 -6.65
C SER A 49 -3.55 26.44 -6.21
N GLY A 50 -4.35 25.39 -6.39
CA GLY A 50 -5.74 25.35 -5.93
C GLY A 50 -6.50 24.08 -6.36
N ALA A 51 -7.80 24.04 -6.08
CA ALA A 51 -8.65 22.86 -6.31
C ALA A 51 -8.76 22.42 -7.79
N GLN A 52 -8.36 23.28 -8.75
CA GLN A 52 -8.37 22.98 -10.19
C GLN A 52 -7.03 22.44 -10.71
N SER A 53 -6.02 22.33 -9.85
CA SER A 53 -4.67 21.88 -10.21
C SER A 53 -4.66 20.37 -10.46
N ARG A 54 -4.77 20.01 -11.74
CA ARG A 54 -4.88 18.61 -12.18
C ARG A 54 -3.93 18.34 -13.34
N LEU A 55 -3.28 17.18 -13.30
CA LEU A 55 -2.46 16.67 -14.39
C LEU A 55 -3.10 15.40 -14.92
N ARG A 56 -3.55 15.44 -16.18
CA ARG A 56 -4.09 14.29 -16.90
C ARG A 56 -3.10 13.85 -17.96
N PHE A 57 -2.64 12.62 -17.81
CA PHE A 57 -1.72 11.98 -18.74
C PHE A 57 -2.48 11.32 -19.89
N ALA A 58 -1.85 11.26 -21.05
CA ALA A 58 -2.41 10.60 -22.22
C ALA A 58 -2.61 9.10 -21.98
N ALA A 59 -3.54 8.47 -22.72
CA ALA A 59 -3.84 7.05 -22.59
C ALA A 59 -2.58 6.17 -22.74
N GLY A 60 -2.46 5.15 -21.90
CA GLY A 60 -1.32 4.22 -21.85
C GLY A 60 -0.01 4.86 -21.39
N ARG A 61 -0.02 6.07 -20.82
CA ARG A 61 1.17 6.73 -20.27
C ARG A 61 1.18 6.66 -18.75
N ASP A 62 2.37 6.43 -18.21
CA ASP A 62 2.66 6.72 -16.80
C ASP A 62 2.66 8.23 -16.55
N GLY A 63 2.54 8.61 -15.28
CA GLY A 63 2.48 9.98 -14.81
C GLY A 63 3.85 10.60 -14.52
N LEU A 64 4.11 10.86 -13.24
CA LEU A 64 5.31 11.55 -12.77
C LEU A 64 6.41 10.55 -12.38
N GLN A 65 7.55 10.63 -13.07
CA GLN A 65 8.78 9.95 -12.70
C GLN A 65 9.64 10.85 -11.80
N LEU A 66 9.86 10.42 -10.56
CA LEU A 66 10.68 11.11 -9.57
C LEU A 66 12.13 10.68 -9.69
N SER A 67 13.07 11.61 -9.60
CA SER A 67 14.50 11.30 -9.52
C SER A 67 14.98 11.34 -8.08
N ALA A 68 15.48 12.48 -7.60
CA ALA A 68 15.99 12.62 -6.23
C ALA A 68 15.52 13.93 -5.60
N ASN A 69 15.22 13.91 -4.30
CA ASN A 69 14.78 15.09 -3.53
C ASN A 69 13.54 15.78 -4.11
N ASN A 70 12.63 15.03 -4.74
CA ASN A 70 11.43 15.61 -5.33
C ASN A 70 10.31 15.78 -4.31
N ARG A 71 9.51 16.84 -4.51
CA ARG A 71 8.27 17.09 -3.77
C ARG A 71 7.11 17.25 -4.73
N ILE A 72 6.00 16.59 -4.45
CA ILE A 72 4.73 16.79 -5.15
C ILE A 72 3.64 17.04 -4.11
N GLU A 73 2.86 18.11 -4.29
CA GLU A 73 1.89 18.53 -3.28
C GLU A 73 0.63 19.15 -3.87
N GLY A 74 -0.54 18.81 -3.32
CA GLY A 74 -1.80 19.49 -3.61
C GLY A 74 -2.33 19.29 -5.03
N LEU A 75 -2.11 18.11 -5.63
CA LEU A 75 -2.45 17.83 -7.01
C LEU A 75 -3.40 16.64 -7.17
N GLN A 76 -4.23 16.71 -8.20
CA GLN A 76 -4.87 15.52 -8.75
C GLN A 76 -4.06 14.98 -9.93
N LEU A 77 -3.67 13.70 -9.86
CA LEU A 77 -2.91 13.01 -10.92
C LEU A 77 -3.79 11.94 -11.55
N ILE A 78 -3.93 11.96 -12.87
CA ILE A 78 -4.86 11.08 -13.59
C ILE A 78 -4.12 10.37 -14.73
N THR A 79 -3.88 9.07 -14.56
CA THR A 79 -3.50 8.14 -15.63
C THR A 79 -4.62 7.13 -15.90
N ASP A 80 -4.40 6.17 -16.79
CA ASP A 80 -5.22 4.95 -16.78
C ASP A 80 -4.97 4.16 -15.46
N PRO A 81 -5.96 3.41 -14.93
CA PRO A 81 -5.83 2.77 -13.62
C PRO A 81 -4.67 1.79 -13.47
N ASP A 82 -4.25 1.15 -14.56
CA ASP A 82 -3.16 0.17 -14.61
C ASP A 82 -1.76 0.82 -14.78
N GLN A 83 -1.71 2.10 -15.14
CA GLN A 83 -0.47 2.87 -15.26
C GLN A 83 -0.01 3.40 -13.91
N ARG A 84 1.27 3.79 -13.82
CA ARG A 84 1.85 4.39 -12.62
C ARG A 84 1.68 5.89 -12.69
N ALA A 85 0.79 6.44 -11.88
CA ALA A 85 0.61 7.89 -11.76
C ALA A 85 1.82 8.57 -11.10
N VAL A 86 2.48 7.88 -10.16
CA VAL A 86 3.74 8.31 -9.55
C VAL A 86 4.67 7.12 -9.42
N PHE A 87 5.90 7.29 -9.89
CA PHE A 87 6.96 6.29 -9.75
C PHE A 87 8.34 6.94 -9.69
N ASN A 88 9.38 6.20 -9.30
CA ASN A 88 10.75 6.74 -9.30
C ASN A 88 11.63 6.14 -10.40
N ASP A 89 12.62 6.94 -10.79
CA ASP A 89 13.80 6.53 -11.53
C ASP A 89 14.64 5.60 -10.63
N THR A 90 14.90 4.38 -11.09
CA THR A 90 15.74 3.39 -10.40
C THR A 90 17.21 3.48 -10.85
N GLY A 91 17.53 4.36 -11.81
CA GLY A 91 18.88 4.65 -12.28
C GLY A 91 19.67 5.61 -11.39
N VAL A 92 19.00 6.31 -10.47
CA VAL A 92 19.68 7.15 -9.47
C VAL A 92 20.27 6.31 -8.34
N GLU A 93 21.43 6.71 -7.82
CA GLU A 93 22.03 5.98 -6.69
C GLU A 93 21.29 6.24 -5.37
N ARG A 94 20.74 7.44 -5.23
CA ARG A 94 20.08 7.91 -4.01
C ARG A 94 18.81 8.65 -4.39
N LEU A 95 17.69 8.28 -3.77
CA LEU A 95 16.43 9.01 -3.91
C LEU A 95 16.45 10.33 -3.12
N GLY A 96 17.35 10.45 -2.14
CA GLY A 96 17.31 11.56 -1.18
C GLY A 96 16.00 11.51 -0.40
N ARG A 97 15.29 12.64 -0.28
CA ARG A 97 13.96 12.71 0.35
C ARG A 97 12.87 12.92 -0.71
N LEU A 98 12.04 11.91 -0.96
CA LEU A 98 10.85 12.04 -1.80
C LEU A 98 9.65 12.39 -0.91
N VAL A 99 8.89 13.42 -1.28
CA VAL A 99 7.73 13.90 -0.51
C VAL A 99 6.50 13.92 -1.42
N LEU A 100 5.43 13.23 -1.01
CA LEU A 100 4.12 13.24 -1.65
C LEU A 100 3.09 13.70 -0.64
N ARG A 101 2.43 14.83 -0.89
CA ARG A 101 1.49 15.42 0.09
C ARG A 101 0.18 15.87 -0.56
N ASP A 102 -0.95 15.66 0.11
CA ASP A 102 -2.26 16.17 -0.34
C ASP A 102 -2.57 15.76 -1.80
N LEU A 103 -2.46 14.47 -2.11
CA LEU A 103 -2.60 13.96 -3.48
C LEU A 103 -3.88 13.15 -3.65
N VAL A 104 -4.55 13.37 -4.80
CA VAL A 104 -5.64 12.50 -5.28
C VAL A 104 -5.19 11.83 -6.57
N VAL A 105 -5.22 10.51 -6.62
CA VAL A 105 -4.59 9.74 -7.71
C VAL A 105 -5.58 8.78 -8.36
N THR A 106 -5.64 8.79 -9.69
CA THR A 106 -6.09 7.66 -10.52
C THR A 106 -4.87 7.06 -11.19
N GLY A 107 -4.63 5.77 -10.96
CA GLY A 107 -3.39 5.06 -11.30
C GLY A 107 -2.65 4.57 -10.05
N ARG A 108 -1.57 3.81 -10.26
CA ARG A 108 -0.74 3.28 -9.18
C ARG A 108 0.28 4.29 -8.68
N VAL A 109 0.59 4.24 -7.39
CA VAL A 109 1.76 4.91 -6.81
C VAL A 109 2.79 3.85 -6.44
N GLN A 110 3.94 3.86 -7.13
CA GLN A 110 4.94 2.79 -7.03
C GLN A 110 6.34 3.37 -6.81
N ILE A 111 6.89 3.23 -5.61
CA ILE A 111 8.27 3.62 -5.29
C ILE A 111 9.10 2.35 -5.05
N LEU A 112 10.14 2.16 -5.85
CA LEU A 112 11.01 0.99 -5.82
C LEU A 112 12.45 1.41 -5.51
N ALA A 113 13.09 0.67 -4.59
CA ALA A 113 14.54 0.65 -4.52
C ALA A 113 15.06 -0.64 -5.15
N ARG A 114 15.53 -0.51 -6.38
CA ARG A 114 16.21 -1.54 -7.16
C ARG A 114 17.24 -0.90 -8.08
N ASP A 115 17.91 -1.73 -8.89
CA ASP A 115 18.93 -1.33 -9.83
C ASP A 115 20.04 -0.53 -9.12
N ARG A 116 20.09 0.80 -9.27
CA ARG A 116 21.14 1.63 -8.68
C ARG A 116 20.75 2.22 -7.33
N VAL A 117 19.48 2.19 -6.94
CA VAL A 117 19.00 2.86 -5.72
C VAL A 117 19.50 2.13 -4.47
N ARG A 118 20.35 2.80 -3.68
CA ARG A 118 20.93 2.25 -2.44
C ARG A 118 20.49 2.93 -1.16
N SER A 119 19.84 4.10 -1.26
CA SER A 119 19.32 4.82 -0.09
C SER A 119 18.24 5.83 -0.47
N GLY A 120 17.39 6.15 0.50
CA GLY A 120 16.34 7.13 0.35
C GLY A 120 15.43 7.22 1.57
N HIS A 121 14.70 8.32 1.65
CA HIS A 121 13.60 8.54 2.58
C HIS A 121 12.34 8.89 1.79
N VAL A 122 11.23 8.21 2.07
CA VAL A 122 9.94 8.44 1.43
C VAL A 122 8.97 8.96 2.48
N GLU A 123 8.46 10.17 2.27
CA GLU A 123 7.44 10.79 3.10
C GLU A 123 6.14 10.94 2.33
N ILE A 124 5.07 10.40 2.89
CA ILE A 124 3.72 10.50 2.34
C ILE A 124 2.79 11.02 3.42
N GLU A 125 2.01 12.02 3.06
CA GLU A 125 0.98 12.61 3.91
C GLU A 125 -0.27 12.86 3.07
N ASP A 126 -1.40 12.28 3.46
CA ASP A 126 -2.70 12.49 2.82
C ASP A 126 -2.72 12.16 1.31
N LEU A 127 -2.43 10.89 1.00
CA LEU A 127 -2.54 10.30 -0.33
C LEU A 127 -3.84 9.49 -0.45
N TYR A 128 -4.74 9.93 -1.34
CA TYR A 128 -5.92 9.16 -1.72
C TYR A 128 -5.79 8.59 -3.14
N ILE A 129 -5.78 7.26 -3.24
CA ILE A 129 -5.83 6.56 -4.53
C ILE A 129 -7.29 6.19 -4.82
N GLU A 130 -7.93 6.94 -5.71
CA GLU A 130 -9.34 6.75 -6.05
C GLU A 130 -9.56 5.42 -6.78
N ARG A 131 -8.71 5.15 -7.78
CA ARG A 131 -8.81 3.97 -8.65
C ARG A 131 -7.41 3.54 -9.08
N ALA A 132 -7.13 2.25 -9.01
CA ALA A 132 -5.90 1.64 -9.50
C ALA A 132 -6.15 0.17 -9.85
N ASP A 133 -5.34 -0.38 -10.74
CA ASP A 133 -5.30 -1.81 -11.05
C ASP A 133 -3.86 -2.33 -11.07
N ALA A 134 -3.51 -3.11 -10.05
CA ALA A 134 -2.19 -3.69 -9.89
C ALA A 134 -2.13 -5.17 -10.30
N ARG A 135 -3.23 -5.76 -10.79
CA ARG A 135 -3.29 -7.20 -11.13
C ARG A 135 -2.32 -7.59 -12.25
N GLY A 136 -2.07 -6.67 -13.17
CA GLY A 136 -1.09 -6.82 -14.26
C GLY A 136 0.38 -6.70 -13.83
N SER A 137 0.70 -6.61 -12.54
CA SER A 137 2.09 -6.59 -12.08
C SER A 137 2.72 -7.97 -12.22
N ASP A 138 3.80 -8.06 -13.01
CA ASP A 138 4.58 -9.28 -13.22
C ASP A 138 5.41 -9.66 -11.99
N GLU A 139 6.05 -8.68 -11.36
CA GLU A 139 6.86 -8.88 -10.17
C GLU A 139 5.98 -9.02 -8.94
N ARG A 140 6.08 -10.17 -8.28
CA ARG A 140 5.29 -10.55 -7.11
C ARG A 140 6.21 -11.13 -6.03
N PRO A 141 6.13 -10.65 -4.78
CA PRO A 141 6.77 -11.35 -3.67
C PRO A 141 6.24 -12.77 -3.57
N LYS A 142 7.13 -13.71 -3.26
CA LYS A 142 6.81 -15.12 -3.07
C LYS A 142 7.21 -15.54 -1.67
N GLY A 143 6.34 -16.30 -1.01
CA GLY A 143 6.56 -16.79 0.34
C GLY A 143 5.42 -17.72 0.75
N TYR A 144 5.69 -18.67 1.64
CA TYR A 144 4.67 -19.54 2.22
C TYR A 144 3.79 -20.28 1.19
N GLY A 145 4.35 -20.62 0.03
CA GLY A 145 3.64 -21.32 -1.04
C GLY A 145 2.72 -20.44 -1.89
N VAL A 146 2.73 -19.11 -1.71
CA VAL A 146 1.90 -18.17 -2.46
C VAL A 146 2.74 -17.03 -3.06
N GLU A 147 2.16 -16.37 -4.07
CA GLU A 147 2.61 -15.09 -4.60
C GLU A 147 1.61 -13.96 -4.29
N VAL A 148 2.13 -12.75 -4.07
CA VAL A 148 1.32 -11.60 -3.69
C VAL A 148 1.17 -10.64 -4.87
N ILE A 149 -0.06 -10.26 -5.22
CA ILE A 149 -0.29 -9.14 -6.15
C ILE A 149 0.05 -7.82 -5.42
N PRO A 150 0.93 -6.95 -5.95
CA PRO A 150 1.24 -5.65 -5.35
C PRO A 150 0.03 -4.73 -5.19
N GLY A 151 0.25 -3.61 -4.48
CA GLY A 151 -0.82 -2.68 -4.11
C GLY A 151 -1.03 -1.52 -5.07
N ALA A 152 -2.21 -0.89 -4.96
CA ALA A 152 -2.46 0.44 -5.50
C ALA A 152 -1.40 1.45 -5.04
N PHE A 153 -1.02 1.39 -3.77
CA PHE A 153 0.22 1.95 -3.25
C PHE A 153 1.24 0.83 -3.05
N THR A 154 2.45 0.99 -3.58
CA THR A 154 3.57 0.07 -3.42
C THR A 154 4.84 0.84 -3.06
N LEU A 155 5.40 0.57 -1.87
CA LEU A 155 6.77 0.94 -1.51
C LEU A 155 7.59 -0.32 -1.29
N TRP A 156 8.53 -0.60 -2.18
CA TRP A 156 9.25 -1.86 -2.17
C TRP A 156 10.76 -1.67 -2.34
N ASN A 157 11.53 -1.99 -1.30
CA ASN A 157 12.97 -2.15 -1.44
C ASN A 157 13.29 -3.55 -1.98
N GLN A 158 13.43 -3.67 -3.29
CA GLN A 158 13.73 -4.92 -4.00
C GLN A 158 15.24 -5.20 -4.10
N HIS A 159 16.08 -4.35 -3.53
CA HIS A 159 17.52 -4.48 -3.65
C HIS A 159 17.98 -5.82 -3.05
N SER A 160 18.91 -6.52 -3.71
CA SER A 160 19.40 -7.82 -3.25
C SER A 160 20.40 -7.73 -2.09
N ASP A 161 21.10 -6.61 -1.96
CA ASP A 161 22.00 -6.31 -0.85
C ASP A 161 21.23 -5.92 0.43
N ARG A 162 21.40 -6.72 1.48
CA ARG A 162 20.82 -6.52 2.81
C ARG A 162 21.24 -5.23 3.51
N ALA A 163 22.37 -4.64 3.11
CA ALA A 163 22.82 -3.36 3.67
C ALA A 163 22.02 -2.17 3.11
N VAL A 164 21.37 -2.32 1.96
CA VAL A 164 20.56 -1.26 1.37
C VAL A 164 19.28 -1.07 2.17
N THR A 165 19.13 0.13 2.71
CA THR A 165 18.00 0.52 3.56
C THR A 165 17.28 1.71 2.96
N ILE A 166 15.96 1.57 2.82
CA ILE A 166 15.04 2.66 2.54
C ILE A 166 14.26 2.96 3.80
N THR A 167 14.08 4.23 4.09
CA THR A 167 13.31 4.67 5.26
C THR A 167 12.01 5.34 4.82
N ALA A 168 10.99 5.31 5.66
CA ALA A 168 9.71 5.92 5.32
C ALA A 168 8.92 6.47 6.52
N GLU A 169 8.12 7.50 6.24
CA GLU A 169 7.03 7.98 7.07
C GLU A 169 5.77 8.08 6.20
N LEU A 170 4.78 7.22 6.48
CA LEU A 170 3.62 7.02 5.64
C LEU A 170 2.36 7.34 6.47
N ILE A 171 1.72 8.47 6.20
CA ILE A 171 0.58 8.97 6.98
C ILE A 171 -0.58 9.31 6.03
N GLY A 172 -1.81 8.95 6.43
CA GLY A 172 -3.01 9.35 5.70
C GLY A 172 -3.24 8.63 4.37
N LEU A 173 -2.70 7.41 4.18
CA LEU A 173 -2.89 6.66 2.93
C LEU A 173 -4.30 6.06 2.87
N SER A 174 -5.04 6.29 1.79
CA SER A 174 -6.36 5.70 1.56
C SER A 174 -6.47 5.18 0.12
N ALA A 175 -7.24 4.11 -0.08
CA ALA A 175 -7.39 3.50 -1.41
C ALA A 175 -8.81 2.98 -1.66
N GLY A 176 -9.38 3.34 -2.82
CA GLY A 176 -10.71 2.90 -3.23
C GLY A 176 -11.83 3.46 -2.35
N ARG A 177 -13.04 2.94 -2.57
CA ARG A 177 -14.22 3.20 -1.74
C ARG A 177 -15.19 2.04 -1.78
N ALA A 178 -16.17 2.01 -0.88
CA ALA A 178 -17.28 1.06 -0.96
C ALA A 178 -17.94 1.11 -2.35
N GLY A 179 -18.16 -0.05 -2.96
CA GLY A 179 -18.69 -0.19 -4.32
C GLY A 179 -17.71 0.14 -5.46
N ALA A 180 -16.50 0.64 -5.15
CA ALA A 180 -15.44 0.89 -6.13
C ALA A 180 -14.05 0.62 -5.49
N PRO A 181 -13.72 -0.64 -5.18
CA PRO A 181 -12.41 -0.98 -4.65
C PRO A 181 -11.30 -0.81 -5.70
N VAL A 182 -10.06 -0.59 -5.26
CA VAL A 182 -8.89 -0.76 -6.12
C VAL A 182 -8.70 -2.24 -6.45
N ARG A 183 -8.02 -2.53 -7.58
CA ARG A 183 -7.79 -3.91 -8.03
C ARG A 183 -6.36 -4.37 -7.71
N GLY A 184 -6.23 -5.56 -7.13
CA GLY A 184 -4.98 -6.02 -6.49
C GLY A 184 -4.96 -5.70 -5.00
N SER A 185 -3.78 -5.61 -4.38
CA SER A 185 -3.69 -5.18 -2.98
C SER A 185 -4.01 -3.68 -2.82
N GLY A 186 -4.32 -3.24 -1.61
CA GLY A 186 -4.52 -1.82 -1.29
C GLY A 186 -3.18 -1.11 -1.07
N ILE A 187 -2.71 -1.14 0.17
CA ILE A 187 -1.47 -0.51 0.63
C ILE A 187 -0.42 -1.59 0.88
N PHE A 188 0.69 -1.53 0.14
CA PHE A 188 1.71 -2.58 0.12
C PHE A 188 3.09 -1.99 0.45
N VAL A 189 3.76 -2.55 1.47
CA VAL A 189 5.12 -2.18 1.86
C VAL A 189 6.00 -3.41 2.01
N ALA A 190 7.22 -3.39 1.45
CA ALA A 190 8.07 -4.57 1.39
C ALA A 190 9.57 -4.25 1.38
N GLY A 191 10.37 -5.19 1.89
CA GLY A 191 11.80 -5.27 1.61
C GLY A 191 12.12 -6.38 0.61
N GLY A 192 13.40 -6.73 0.51
CA GLY A 192 13.92 -7.74 -0.41
C GLY A 192 13.82 -9.16 0.15
N GLY A 193 12.78 -9.45 0.93
CA GLY A 193 12.67 -10.68 1.71
C GLY A 193 13.65 -10.73 2.89
N ASP A 194 14.00 -11.94 3.34
CA ASP A 194 14.83 -12.15 4.54
C ASP A 194 16.32 -11.81 4.33
N SER A 195 16.78 -11.91 3.08
CA SER A 195 18.17 -11.73 2.68
C SER A 195 18.46 -10.44 1.92
N GLY A 196 17.43 -9.76 1.41
CA GLY A 196 17.58 -8.53 0.63
C GLY A 196 17.47 -7.24 1.45
N GLY A 197 17.33 -6.13 0.72
CA GLY A 197 17.29 -4.78 1.23
C GLY A 197 16.12 -4.55 2.20
N ARG A 198 16.32 -3.63 3.14
CA ARG A 198 15.36 -3.37 4.22
C ARG A 198 14.51 -2.15 3.93
N LEU A 199 13.24 -2.24 4.28
CA LEU A 199 12.37 -1.07 4.42
C LEU A 199 12.15 -0.82 5.92
N ILE A 200 12.47 0.37 6.40
CA ILE A 200 12.24 0.78 7.78
C ILE A 200 11.24 1.92 7.79
N ALA A 201 10.03 1.68 8.30
CA ALA A 201 8.99 2.69 8.42
C ALA A 201 8.69 2.95 9.90
N ARG A 202 8.79 4.22 10.31
CA ARG A 202 8.42 4.60 11.68
C ARG A 202 6.90 4.53 11.88
N ARG A 203 6.16 4.90 10.83
CA ARG A 203 4.69 4.92 10.82
C ARG A 203 4.17 4.49 9.46
N LEU A 204 3.14 3.67 9.50
CA LEU A 204 2.24 3.36 8.39
C LEU A 204 0.81 3.60 8.85
N GLU A 205 0.28 4.77 8.55
CA GLU A 205 -1.08 5.16 8.90
C GLU A 205 -1.97 5.21 7.65
N THR A 206 -3.13 4.58 7.75
CA THR A 206 -4.10 4.53 6.66
C THR A 206 -5.45 5.09 7.10
N GLY A 207 -6.15 5.74 6.17
CA GLY A 207 -7.59 5.99 6.28
C GLY A 207 -8.36 4.74 5.87
N ALA A 208 -9.39 4.91 5.05
CA ALA A 208 -10.17 3.78 4.55
C ALA A 208 -9.49 3.10 3.35
N VAL A 209 -9.52 1.77 3.32
CA VAL A 209 -8.92 0.97 2.25
C VAL A 209 -9.90 -0.10 1.79
N TYR A 210 -10.20 -0.09 0.48
CA TYR A 210 -11.11 -1.02 -0.17
C TYR A 210 -10.40 -1.66 -1.36
N SER A 211 -10.16 -2.96 -1.31
CA SER A 211 -9.45 -3.68 -2.36
C SER A 211 -10.16 -4.96 -2.80
N ASP A 212 -9.98 -5.32 -4.05
CA ASP A 212 -10.44 -6.58 -4.63
C ASP A 212 -9.30 -7.13 -5.49
N GLY A 213 -8.72 -8.24 -5.07
CA GLY A 213 -7.59 -8.85 -5.74
C GLY A 213 -7.88 -9.30 -7.17
N GLY A 214 -9.16 -9.51 -7.51
CA GLY A 214 -9.56 -10.05 -8.81
C GLY A 214 -8.94 -11.41 -9.10
N ILE A 215 -8.65 -12.18 -8.05
CA ILE A 215 -8.08 -13.53 -8.14
C ILE A 215 -9.17 -14.47 -8.66
N ALA A 216 -8.84 -15.30 -9.65
CA ALA A 216 -9.79 -16.27 -10.18
C ALA A 216 -10.06 -17.38 -9.15
N PRO A 217 -11.31 -17.85 -8.99
CA PRO A 217 -11.61 -19.01 -8.16
C PRO A 217 -10.72 -20.21 -8.51
N GLY A 218 -10.29 -20.97 -7.49
CA GLY A 218 -9.39 -22.11 -7.68
C GLY A 218 -7.92 -21.73 -7.93
N THR A 219 -7.51 -20.49 -7.63
CA THR A 219 -6.10 -20.05 -7.64
C THR A 219 -5.55 -19.96 -6.21
N PRO A 220 -5.20 -21.09 -5.56
CA PRO A 220 -4.82 -21.11 -4.14
C PRO A 220 -3.43 -20.52 -3.85
N ASP A 221 -2.58 -20.42 -4.87
CA ASP A 221 -1.20 -19.95 -4.78
C ASP A 221 -1.05 -18.43 -4.96
N ARG A 222 -2.17 -17.69 -4.98
CA ARG A 222 -2.17 -16.24 -5.13
C ARG A 222 -3.01 -15.59 -4.06
N ILE A 223 -2.49 -14.50 -3.51
CA ILE A 223 -3.16 -13.70 -2.47
C ILE A 223 -3.05 -12.20 -2.74
N THR A 224 -3.91 -11.42 -2.10
CA THR A 224 -3.75 -9.96 -1.95
C THR A 224 -3.97 -9.53 -0.50
N GLY A 225 -3.63 -8.27 -0.21
CA GLY A 225 -3.80 -7.64 1.10
C GLY A 225 -4.49 -6.28 1.00
N GLY A 226 -5.45 -5.98 1.87
CA GLY A 226 -5.93 -4.61 2.05
C GLY A 226 -4.79 -3.70 2.51
N VAL A 227 -4.16 -4.05 3.63
CA VAL A 227 -2.88 -3.49 4.07
C VAL A 227 -1.89 -4.62 4.32
N PHE A 228 -0.78 -4.60 3.60
CA PHE A 228 0.19 -5.69 3.56
C PHE A 228 1.60 -5.20 3.92
N VAL A 229 2.14 -5.70 5.04
CA VAL A 229 3.54 -5.55 5.43
C VAL A 229 4.29 -6.83 5.09
N VAL A 230 5.11 -6.81 4.04
CA VAL A 230 5.80 -8.00 3.51
C VAL A 230 7.19 -8.15 4.13
N SER A 231 7.77 -9.36 4.04
CA SER A 231 9.13 -9.69 4.49
C SER A 231 10.18 -8.66 4.07
N GLY A 232 11.13 -8.39 4.96
CA GLY A 232 12.13 -7.33 4.81
C GLY A 232 11.64 -5.92 5.15
N ALA A 233 10.34 -5.73 5.42
CA ALA A 233 9.81 -4.50 6.01
C ALA A 233 9.76 -4.58 7.55
N TYR A 234 10.17 -3.48 8.18
CA TYR A 234 10.17 -3.26 9.62
C TYR A 234 9.35 -2.00 9.89
N VAL A 235 8.21 -2.15 10.57
CA VAL A 235 7.30 -1.04 10.82
C VAL A 235 7.04 -0.88 12.31
N ASP A 236 7.44 0.24 12.90
CA ASP A 236 7.28 0.44 14.35
C ASP A 236 5.79 0.53 14.74
N ASN A 237 5.01 1.31 13.97
CA ASN A 237 3.59 1.49 14.19
C ASN A 237 2.79 1.42 12.88
N VAL A 238 1.89 0.45 12.79
CA VAL A 238 0.84 0.40 11.77
C VAL A 238 -0.47 0.83 12.41
N ARG A 239 -1.16 1.80 11.82
CA ARG A 239 -2.45 2.27 12.31
C ARG A 239 -3.46 2.43 11.18
N ASN A 240 -4.52 1.64 11.21
CA ASN A 240 -5.66 1.82 10.34
C ASN A 240 -6.69 2.69 11.07
N HIS A 241 -6.83 3.95 10.68
CA HIS A 241 -7.82 4.86 11.27
C HIS A 241 -9.21 4.66 10.67
N GLY A 242 -9.29 4.28 9.39
CA GLY A 242 -10.54 3.94 8.71
C GLY A 242 -10.69 2.44 8.48
N ALA A 243 -11.87 2.05 8.01
CA ALA A 243 -12.19 0.66 7.72
C ALA A 243 -11.28 0.08 6.61
N VAL A 244 -10.90 -1.19 6.77
CA VAL A 244 -10.19 -1.96 5.74
C VAL A 244 -11.10 -3.09 5.29
N THR A 245 -11.41 -3.14 3.99
CA THR A 245 -12.36 -4.10 3.41
C THR A 245 -11.80 -4.77 2.17
N THR A 246 -11.88 -6.09 2.12
CA THR A 246 -11.55 -6.88 0.92
C THR A 246 -12.75 -7.64 0.39
N TYR A 247 -12.77 -7.86 -0.93
CA TYR A 247 -13.94 -8.43 -1.62
C TYR A 247 -13.67 -9.76 -2.35
N GLY A 248 -12.44 -10.01 -2.79
CA GLY A 248 -12.10 -11.15 -3.63
C GLY A 248 -11.64 -12.40 -2.87
N PRO A 249 -11.59 -13.56 -3.55
CA PRO A 249 -11.09 -14.80 -2.97
C PRO A 249 -9.60 -14.67 -2.62
N ASN A 250 -9.19 -15.26 -1.50
CA ASN A 250 -7.80 -15.17 -0.99
C ASN A 250 -7.31 -13.72 -0.77
N ASP A 251 -8.24 -12.77 -0.59
CA ASP A 251 -7.89 -11.42 -0.21
C ASP A 251 -7.85 -11.29 1.31
N MET A 252 -6.63 -11.24 1.83
CA MET A 252 -6.36 -10.96 3.23
C MET A 252 -6.66 -9.49 3.52
N VAL A 253 -7.27 -9.17 4.66
CA VAL A 253 -7.58 -7.77 4.96
C VAL A 253 -6.36 -7.06 5.51
N LEU A 254 -5.78 -7.61 6.58
CA LEU A 254 -4.52 -7.18 7.19
C LEU A 254 -3.55 -8.36 7.18
N ASP A 255 -2.44 -8.24 6.45
CA ASP A 255 -1.47 -9.32 6.28
C ASP A 255 -0.06 -8.87 6.68
N ASN A 256 0.60 -9.66 7.52
CA ASN A 256 1.95 -9.40 7.99
C ASN A 256 2.89 -10.58 7.74
N TRP A 257 3.83 -10.39 6.82
CA TRP A 257 5.03 -11.23 6.66
C TRP A 257 6.30 -10.54 7.20
N GLY A 258 6.23 -9.24 7.50
CA GLY A 258 7.34 -8.45 8.00
C GLY A 258 7.46 -8.45 9.53
N THR A 259 8.09 -7.41 10.05
CA THR A 259 8.21 -7.16 11.51
C THR A 259 7.45 -5.91 11.88
N VAL A 260 6.45 -6.03 12.75
CA VAL A 260 5.63 -4.91 13.22
C VAL A 260 5.71 -4.79 14.74
N GLY A 261 6.04 -3.58 15.23
CA GLY A 261 6.02 -3.31 16.66
C GLY A 261 4.58 -3.29 17.19
N CYS A 262 3.76 -2.37 16.70
CA CYS A 262 2.37 -2.25 17.12
C CYS A 262 1.46 -2.06 15.90
N TRP A 263 0.44 -2.91 15.77
CA TRP A 263 -0.61 -2.80 14.76
C TRP A 263 -1.93 -2.47 15.43
N ILE A 264 -2.52 -1.31 15.13
CA ILE A 264 -3.81 -0.87 15.66
C ILE A 264 -4.81 -0.70 14.52
N ALA A 265 -5.81 -1.56 14.45
CA ALA A 265 -7.01 -1.33 13.64
C ALA A 265 -8.04 -0.56 14.48
N GLY A 266 -8.25 0.71 14.16
CA GLY A 266 -9.15 1.62 14.87
C GLY A 266 -10.62 1.45 14.49
N ASP A 267 -10.87 1.00 13.27
CA ASP A 267 -12.21 0.82 12.68
C ASP A 267 -12.36 -0.61 12.12
N LYS A 268 -13.52 -0.92 11.55
CA LYS A 268 -13.94 -2.27 11.15
C LYS A 268 -12.98 -2.88 10.11
N VAL A 269 -12.68 -4.16 10.30
CA VAL A 269 -11.92 -5.00 9.37
C VAL A 269 -12.89 -5.98 8.76
N THR A 270 -13.00 -6.04 7.43
CA THR A 270 -14.02 -6.85 6.76
C THR A 270 -13.51 -7.60 5.55
N SER A 271 -13.85 -8.89 5.43
CA SER A 271 -13.60 -9.68 4.23
C SER A 271 -14.88 -10.33 3.72
N TYR A 272 -15.16 -10.21 2.42
CA TYR A 272 -16.33 -10.84 1.79
C TYR A 272 -16.00 -12.07 0.94
N GLY A 273 -14.76 -12.22 0.48
CA GLY A 273 -14.38 -13.31 -0.40
C GLY A 273 -14.15 -14.64 0.33
N PRO A 274 -14.31 -15.78 -0.36
CA PRO A 274 -13.97 -17.08 0.20
C PRO A 274 -12.48 -17.13 0.56
N SER A 275 -12.16 -17.88 1.62
CA SER A 275 -10.82 -18.00 2.17
C SER A 275 -10.18 -16.69 2.65
N GLY A 276 -10.93 -15.59 2.68
CA GLY A 276 -10.47 -14.31 3.18
C GLY A 276 -10.19 -14.34 4.68
N ILE A 277 -9.18 -13.59 5.13
CA ILE A 277 -8.78 -13.54 6.54
C ILE A 277 -8.75 -12.10 7.02
N GLY A 278 -9.39 -11.82 8.16
CA GLY A 278 -9.41 -10.49 8.76
C GLY A 278 -8.02 -10.00 9.18
N PHE A 279 -7.29 -10.82 9.93
CA PHE A 279 -5.87 -10.58 10.19
C PHE A 279 -5.09 -11.88 10.08
N VAL A 280 -4.01 -11.88 9.30
CA VAL A 280 -3.12 -13.03 9.16
C VAL A 280 -1.67 -12.64 9.47
N ASN A 281 -0.98 -13.52 10.19
CA ASN A 281 0.44 -13.37 10.51
C ASN A 281 1.28 -14.55 10.02
N PHE A 282 2.36 -14.18 9.35
CA PHE A 282 3.50 -15.04 9.05
C PHE A 282 4.82 -14.50 9.63
N GLY A 283 4.89 -13.19 9.88
CA GLY A 283 6.06 -12.50 10.41
C GLY A 283 6.03 -12.34 11.94
N ARG A 284 6.52 -11.21 12.43
CA ARG A 284 6.51 -10.88 13.87
C ARG A 284 5.60 -9.69 14.16
N VAL A 285 4.77 -9.81 15.19
CA VAL A 285 3.98 -8.70 15.75
C VAL A 285 4.15 -8.65 17.27
N ASP A 286 4.62 -7.52 17.81
CA ASP A 286 4.73 -7.39 19.27
C ASP A 286 3.38 -7.02 19.94
N MET A 287 2.51 -6.29 19.26
CA MET A 287 1.15 -5.97 19.72
C MET A 287 0.21 -5.82 18.53
N LEU A 288 -0.90 -6.55 18.54
CA LEU A 288 -2.05 -6.35 17.67
C LEU A 288 -3.23 -5.86 18.50
N LYS A 289 -3.93 -4.81 18.05
CA LYS A 289 -5.16 -4.32 18.67
C LYS A 289 -6.21 -3.97 17.63
N ALA A 290 -7.29 -4.76 17.57
CA ALA A 290 -8.49 -4.44 16.81
C ALA A 290 -9.53 -3.82 17.75
N LYS A 291 -9.77 -2.51 17.62
CA LYS A 291 -10.68 -1.73 18.47
C LYS A 291 -12.14 -1.79 18.02
N ALA A 292 -12.37 -2.23 16.79
CA ALA A 292 -13.68 -2.49 16.21
C ALA A 292 -13.75 -3.97 15.77
N PRO A 293 -14.94 -4.48 15.40
CA PRO A 293 -15.08 -5.86 14.98
C PRO A 293 -14.22 -6.23 13.77
N ILE A 294 -13.68 -7.44 13.81
CA ILE A 294 -13.24 -8.17 12.62
C ILE A 294 -14.41 -9.04 12.17
N GLU A 295 -14.84 -8.87 10.92
CA GLU A 295 -15.96 -9.64 10.34
C GLU A 295 -15.57 -10.28 9.01
N THR A 296 -15.77 -11.59 8.85
CA THR A 296 -15.52 -12.29 7.58
C THR A 296 -16.70 -13.13 7.12
N PHE A 297 -16.95 -13.18 5.80
CA PHE A 297 -18.20 -13.72 5.25
C PHE A 297 -18.06 -14.88 4.24
N GLY A 298 -16.85 -15.20 3.78
CA GLY A 298 -16.64 -16.23 2.77
C GLY A 298 -16.52 -17.64 3.33
N GLN A 299 -16.80 -18.67 2.52
CA GLN A 299 -16.49 -20.07 2.87
C GLN A 299 -15.02 -20.21 3.29
N GLY A 300 -14.77 -20.91 4.40
CA GLY A 300 -13.41 -21.08 4.93
C GLY A 300 -12.75 -19.78 5.41
N ALA A 301 -13.50 -18.69 5.53
CA ALA A 301 -12.97 -17.41 5.96
C ALA A 301 -12.64 -17.40 7.46
N ARG A 302 -11.67 -16.56 7.83
CA ARG A 302 -11.10 -16.57 9.18
C ARG A 302 -10.98 -15.21 9.79
N GLY A 303 -11.22 -15.10 11.08
CA GLY A 303 -11.12 -13.83 11.79
C GLY A 303 -9.66 -13.45 12.00
N PHE A 304 -8.93 -14.30 12.71
CA PHE A 304 -7.51 -14.14 13.03
C PHE A 304 -6.75 -15.44 12.85
N ASN A 305 -5.60 -15.37 12.17
CA ASN A 305 -4.80 -16.54 11.86
C ASN A 305 -3.30 -16.30 12.07
N VAL A 306 -2.63 -17.18 12.82
CA VAL A 306 -1.15 -17.18 12.94
C VAL A 306 -0.59 -18.45 12.31
N TYR A 307 -0.09 -18.33 11.08
CA TYR A 307 0.48 -19.45 10.32
C TYR A 307 1.97 -19.68 10.62
N ALA A 308 2.72 -18.58 10.69
CA ALA A 308 4.15 -18.57 10.91
C ALA A 308 4.55 -17.41 11.83
N GLY A 309 5.81 -17.42 12.28
CA GLY A 309 6.38 -16.36 13.10
C GLY A 309 5.76 -16.28 14.49
N THR A 310 5.62 -15.07 15.04
CA THR A 310 5.17 -14.86 16.43
C THR A 310 4.25 -13.65 16.59
N VAL A 311 3.30 -13.79 17.51
CA VAL A 311 2.50 -12.67 18.02
C VAL A 311 2.62 -12.64 19.53
N ARG A 312 3.17 -11.57 20.11
CA ARG A 312 3.34 -11.49 21.58
C ARG A 312 2.00 -11.21 22.28
N GLN A 313 1.21 -10.27 21.77
CA GLN A 313 -0.09 -9.92 22.34
C GLN A 313 -1.08 -9.53 21.23
N ALA A 314 -2.31 -10.05 21.32
CA ALA A 314 -3.40 -9.69 20.44
C ALA A 314 -4.67 -9.35 21.25
N GLU A 315 -5.18 -8.13 21.08
CA GLU A 315 -6.43 -7.66 21.67
C GLU A 315 -7.48 -7.45 20.60
N PHE A 316 -8.66 -8.04 20.79
CA PHE A 316 -9.80 -7.89 19.90
C PHE A 316 -11.01 -7.36 20.67
N GLU A 317 -11.70 -6.39 20.08
CA GLU A 317 -13.03 -5.99 20.58
C GLU A 317 -14.03 -7.12 20.37
N ARG A 318 -14.12 -7.64 19.13
CA ARG A 318 -15.00 -8.74 18.74
C ARG A 318 -14.47 -9.38 17.46
N VAL A 319 -14.63 -10.69 17.31
CA VAL A 319 -14.32 -11.42 16.08
C VAL A 319 -15.56 -12.21 15.67
N VAL A 320 -16.04 -12.00 14.46
CA VAL A 320 -17.22 -12.67 13.92
C VAL A 320 -16.87 -13.27 12.55
N THR A 321 -17.18 -14.54 12.36
CA THR A 321 -16.97 -15.21 11.06
C THR A 321 -18.24 -15.90 10.60
N HIS A 322 -18.51 -15.88 9.31
CA HIS A 322 -19.70 -16.45 8.69
C HIS A 322 -19.33 -17.42 7.57
N ALA A 323 -20.30 -18.28 7.23
CA ALA A 323 -20.25 -19.35 6.22
C ALA A 323 -19.61 -20.67 6.71
N ASP A 324 -19.78 -21.71 5.89
CA ASP A 324 -19.32 -23.06 6.21
C ASP A 324 -17.79 -23.12 6.25
N GLY A 325 -17.25 -23.90 7.19
CA GLY A 325 -15.81 -24.02 7.41
C GLY A 325 -15.13 -22.76 7.97
N ALA A 326 -15.91 -21.72 8.33
CA ALA A 326 -15.35 -20.49 8.89
C ALA A 326 -14.75 -20.72 10.29
N VAL A 327 -13.64 -20.05 10.60
CA VAL A 327 -12.95 -20.18 11.89
C VAL A 327 -12.63 -18.82 12.48
N GLY A 328 -13.12 -18.56 13.70
CA GLY A 328 -12.89 -17.29 14.38
C GLY A 328 -11.40 -17.01 14.64
N ILE A 329 -10.71 -17.93 15.31
CA ILE A 329 -9.27 -17.83 15.61
C ILE A 329 -8.58 -19.16 15.30
N GLN A 330 -7.49 -19.10 14.53
CA GLN A 330 -6.65 -20.25 14.21
C GLN A 330 -5.18 -19.95 14.55
N ILE A 331 -4.56 -20.87 15.29
CA ILE A 331 -3.21 -20.70 15.84
C ILE A 331 -2.36 -21.91 15.48
N SER A 332 -1.35 -21.71 14.63
CA SER A 332 -0.38 -22.75 14.24
C SER A 332 1.01 -22.51 14.82
N GLN A 333 1.25 -21.35 15.42
CA GLN A 333 2.52 -20.96 16.05
C GLN A 333 2.29 -20.34 17.44
N PRO A 334 3.33 -20.19 18.27
CA PRO A 334 3.20 -19.56 19.57
C PRO A 334 2.62 -18.14 19.51
N VAL A 335 1.57 -17.93 20.31
CA VAL A 335 1.00 -16.62 20.62
C VAL A 335 1.09 -16.43 22.13
N GLY A 336 1.56 -15.27 22.58
CA GLY A 336 1.72 -14.99 24.02
C GLY A 336 0.38 -14.87 24.72
N GLU A 337 -0.35 -13.78 24.46
CA GLU A 337 -1.68 -13.55 25.02
C GLU A 337 -2.68 -13.16 23.92
N ILE A 338 -3.89 -13.71 24.01
CA ILE A 338 -5.05 -13.30 23.22
C ILE A 338 -6.17 -12.88 24.18
N ALA A 339 -6.65 -11.64 24.05
CA ALA A 339 -7.78 -11.13 24.78
C ALA A 339 -8.90 -10.72 23.83
N VAL A 340 -10.10 -11.28 24.00
CA VAL A 340 -11.29 -10.94 23.22
C VAL A 340 -12.36 -10.39 24.17
N ARG A 341 -12.78 -9.12 23.97
CA ARG A 341 -13.61 -8.40 24.95
C ARG A 341 -15.09 -8.75 24.87
N ARG A 342 -15.69 -8.61 23.68
CA ARG A 342 -17.14 -8.79 23.46
C ARG A 342 -17.53 -10.11 22.81
N GLY A 343 -16.56 -11.00 22.59
CA GLY A 343 -16.81 -12.37 22.17
C GLY A 343 -16.22 -12.75 20.81
N LEU A 344 -16.26 -14.07 20.60
CA LEU A 344 -15.84 -14.78 19.41
C LEU A 344 -17.06 -15.56 18.90
N GLU A 345 -17.53 -15.26 17.70
CA GLU A 345 -18.75 -15.85 17.15
C GLU A 345 -18.50 -16.40 15.75
N THR A 346 -18.89 -17.66 15.54
CA THR A 346 -18.79 -18.33 14.24
C THR A 346 -20.19 -18.79 13.83
N TYR A 347 -20.62 -18.42 12.63
CA TYR A 347 -21.92 -18.79 12.07
C TYR A 347 -21.72 -19.59 10.78
N GLY A 348 -22.24 -20.82 10.75
CA GLY A 348 -22.13 -21.70 9.58
C GLY A 348 -22.14 -23.17 9.97
N GLY A 349 -22.04 -24.04 8.97
CA GLY A 349 -21.91 -25.47 9.12
C GLY A 349 -20.49 -25.98 8.89
N VAL A 350 -20.40 -27.30 8.73
CA VAL A 350 -19.16 -27.99 8.35
C VAL A 350 -18.81 -27.65 6.90
N GLY A 351 -17.54 -27.34 6.63
CA GLY A 351 -17.06 -27.07 5.28
C GLY A 351 -15.54 -27.10 5.22
N GLU A 352 -15.02 -27.04 4.00
CA GLU A 352 -13.58 -26.94 3.74
C GLU A 352 -13.05 -25.56 4.17
N SER A 353 -11.89 -25.57 4.82
CA SER A 353 -11.04 -24.40 5.07
C SER A 353 -9.74 -24.59 4.31
N LEU A 354 -8.93 -23.54 4.12
CA LEU A 354 -7.61 -23.63 3.48
C LEU A 354 -6.60 -24.51 4.25
N VAL A 355 -6.97 -25.10 5.39
CA VAL A 355 -6.09 -25.84 6.31
C VAL A 355 -6.76 -27.10 6.80
#